data_AF-A0A060BKJ4-F1
#
_entry.id   AF-A0A060BKJ4-F1
#
_cell.length_a   1.000
_cell.length_b   1.000
_cell.length_c   1.000
_cell.angle_alpha   90.00
_cell.angle_beta   90.00
_cell.angle_gamma   90.00
#
_symmetry.space_group_name_H-M   'P 1'
#
loop_
_entity.id
_entity.type
_entity.pdbx_description
1 polymer ?
#
loop_
_entity_poly.entity_id
_entity_poly.type
_entity_poly.pdbx_seq_one_letter_code
_entity_poly.pdbx_strand_id
1 'polypeptide(L)'
;MPIRITKAVAYHSSRGVPVRELFDRCRRTLDRVRDRGFAAYFDDQRDWLTEYWANSDVEVVGQEPIQQATRWCIFQLAQAAARSDQLGIAAKGVTGSGYEGHYFWDTDVYVVPFLIHTNPGMARNALRFRYNL
;
A
#
# COMPACT_ATOMS: atom_id res chain seq x y z
N MET A 1 7.75 25.77 -25.35
CA MET A 1 8.22 24.55 -24.64
C MET A 1 7.38 24.39 -23.38
N PRO A 2 6.83 23.21 -23.07
CA PRO A 2 6.12 23.00 -21.82
C PRO A 2 7.09 23.03 -20.63
N ILE A 3 6.66 23.63 -19.52
CA ILE A 3 7.39 23.61 -18.24
C ILE A 3 6.92 22.38 -17.45
N ARG A 4 7.85 21.61 -16.89
CA ARG A 4 7.56 20.45 -16.04
C ARG A 4 8.07 20.69 -14.62
N ILE A 5 7.19 20.52 -13.63
CA ILE A 5 7.53 20.57 -12.20
C ILE A 5 7.37 19.17 -11.62
N THR A 6 8.40 18.69 -10.93
CA THR A 6 8.37 17.42 -10.19
C THR A 6 8.44 17.70 -8.70
N LYS A 7 7.53 17.11 -7.92
CA LYS A 7 7.45 17.32 -6.46
C LYS A 7 7.53 15.98 -5.74
N ALA A 8 8.41 15.88 -4.76
CA ALA A 8 8.49 14.76 -3.84
C ALA A 8 7.99 15.19 -2.46
N VAL A 9 7.34 14.26 -1.76
CA VAL A 9 6.84 14.47 -0.39
C VAL A 9 7.23 13.25 0.44
N ALA A 10 7.66 13.48 1.67
CA ALA A 10 7.97 12.43 2.64
C ALA A 10 7.22 12.72 3.94
N TYR A 11 6.62 11.69 4.51
CA TYR A 11 6.04 11.71 5.85
C TYR A 11 6.62 10.55 6.66
N HIS A 12 6.91 10.83 7.93
CA HIS A 12 7.32 9.85 8.92
C HIS A 12 6.51 10.09 10.19
N SER A 13 6.07 9.02 10.83
CA SER A 13 5.33 9.07 12.10
C SER A 13 5.95 8.09 13.09
N SER A 14 5.73 8.33 14.38
CA SER A 14 6.14 7.41 15.45
C SER A 14 5.37 7.71 16.73
N ARG A 15 5.24 6.70 17.59
CA ARG A 15 4.69 6.81 18.95
C ARG A 15 5.78 7.02 20.02
N GLY A 16 7.06 6.90 19.66
CA GLY A 16 8.16 6.95 20.64
C GLY A 16 9.45 7.62 20.16
N VAL A 17 9.52 8.06 18.90
CA VAL A 17 10.69 8.74 18.34
C VAL A 17 10.49 10.27 18.43
N PRO A 18 11.48 11.04 18.91
CA PRO A 18 11.37 12.50 19.00
C PRO A 18 11.19 13.17 17.64
N VAL A 19 10.48 14.32 17.62
CA VAL A 19 10.17 15.09 16.41
C VAL A 19 11.42 15.44 15.60
N ARG A 20 12.52 15.81 16.26
CA ARG A 20 13.78 16.16 15.59
C ARG A 20 14.33 15.00 14.77
N GLU A 21 14.24 13.78 15.30
CA GLU A 21 14.68 12.60 14.57
C GLU A 21 13.74 12.26 13.40
N LEU A 22 12.42 12.44 13.56
CA LEU A 22 11.47 12.29 12.45
C LEU A 22 11.75 13.28 11.32
N PHE A 23 12.08 14.53 11.66
CA PHE A 23 12.51 15.54 10.68
C PHE A 23 13.77 15.09 9.93
N ASP A 24 14.79 14.60 10.64
CA ASP A 24 16.02 14.09 10.03
C ASP A 24 15.75 12.87 9.12
N ARG A 25 14.77 12.02 9.46
CA ARG A 25 14.32 10.91 8.59
C ARG A 25 13.63 11.42 7.32
N CYS A 26 12.76 12.42 7.42
CA CYS A 26 12.14 13.07 6.26
C CYS A 26 13.21 13.66 5.33
N ARG A 27 14.18 14.40 5.87
CA ARG A 27 15.29 14.97 5.09
C ARG A 27 16.06 13.90 4.34
N ARG A 28 16.48 12.84 5.04
CA ARG A 28 17.20 11.71 4.41
C ARG A 28 16.38 11.04 3.30
N THR A 29 15.06 10.89 3.47
CA THR A 29 14.21 10.36 2.39
C THR A 29 14.21 11.30 1.18
N LEU A 30 14.09 12.61 1.37
CA LEU A 30 14.08 13.59 0.28
C LEU A 30 15.46 13.72 -0.39
N ASP A 31 16.55 13.65 0.37
CA ASP A 31 17.91 13.61 -0.19
C ASP A 31 18.09 12.38 -1.10
N ARG A 32 17.60 11.19 -0.69
CA ARG A 32 17.61 10.01 -1.58
C ARG A 32 16.81 10.21 -2.86
N VAL A 33 15.68 10.93 -2.80
CA VAL A 33 14.90 11.24 -4.02
C VAL A 33 15.67 12.17 -4.94
N ARG A 34 16.36 13.18 -4.38
CA ARG A 34 17.24 14.07 -5.15
C ARG A 34 18.37 13.29 -5.81
N ASP A 35 19.00 12.38 -5.08
CA ASP A 35 20.21 11.69 -5.52
C ASP A 35 19.91 10.55 -6.52
N ARG A 36 18.82 9.78 -6.33
CA ARG A 36 18.38 8.71 -7.26
C ARG A 36 17.55 9.22 -8.44
N GLY A 37 16.89 10.38 -8.30
CA GLY A 37 15.93 10.92 -9.26
C GLY A 37 14.57 10.20 -9.25
N PHE A 38 13.56 10.84 -9.85
CA PHE A 38 12.17 10.32 -9.84
C PHE A 38 11.99 9.02 -10.63
N ALA A 39 12.73 8.82 -11.73
CA ALA A 39 12.61 7.64 -12.58
C ALA A 39 12.82 6.34 -11.79
N ALA A 40 13.81 6.32 -10.90
CA ALA A 40 14.09 5.17 -10.05
C ALA A 40 12.89 4.76 -9.18
N TYR A 41 12.09 5.71 -8.68
CA TYR A 41 10.91 5.40 -7.87
C TYR A 41 9.73 4.93 -8.71
N PHE A 42 9.62 5.39 -9.96
CA PHE A 42 8.64 4.84 -10.91
C PHE A 42 9.00 3.40 -11.29
N ASP A 43 10.29 3.12 -11.49
CA ASP A 43 10.77 1.77 -11.76
C ASP A 43 10.55 0.86 -10.54
N ASP A 44 10.94 1.28 -9.33
CA ASP A 44 10.69 0.54 -8.09
C ASP A 44 9.18 0.23 -7.91
N GLN A 45 8.30 1.19 -8.20
CA GLN A 45 6.84 0.98 -8.11
C GLN A 45 6.31 0.04 -9.19
N ARG A 46 6.80 0.16 -10.43
CA ARG A 46 6.42 -0.71 -11.54
C ARG A 46 6.81 -2.15 -11.21
N ASP A 47 8.03 -2.38 -10.75
CA ASP A 47 8.54 -3.71 -10.45
C ASP A 47 7.72 -4.36 -9.32
N TRP A 48 7.40 -3.59 -8.27
CA TRP A 48 6.51 -4.07 -7.20
C TRP A 48 5.11 -4.42 -7.71
N LEU A 49 4.51 -3.57 -8.56
CA LEU A 49 3.19 -3.85 -9.15
C LEU A 49 3.22 -5.04 -10.09
N THR A 50 4.30 -5.22 -10.87
CA THR A 50 4.48 -6.38 -11.75
C THR A 50 4.48 -7.67 -10.94
N GLU A 51 5.23 -7.74 -9.83
CA GLU A 51 5.21 -8.90 -8.94
C GLU A 51 3.84 -9.11 -8.29
N TYR A 52 3.21 -8.03 -7.82
CA TYR A 52 1.87 -8.10 -7.21
C TYR A 52 0.84 -8.69 -8.18
N TRP A 53 0.81 -8.19 -9.43
CA TRP A 53 -0.11 -8.67 -10.46
C TRP A 53 0.19 -10.11 -10.89
N ALA A 54 1.46 -10.49 -11.03
CA ALA A 54 1.84 -11.86 -11.35
C ALA A 54 1.28 -12.89 -10.34
N ASN A 55 1.14 -12.48 -9.07
CA ASN A 55 0.63 -13.33 -8.01
C ASN A 55 -0.88 -13.21 -7.75
N SER A 56 -1.56 -12.19 -8.29
CA SER A 56 -2.90 -11.80 -7.87
C SER A 56 -3.92 -11.63 -9.00
N ASP A 57 -3.49 -11.55 -10.26
CA ASP A 57 -4.40 -11.25 -11.36
C ASP A 57 -5.42 -12.37 -11.60
N VAL A 58 -6.62 -11.97 -12.03
CA VAL A 58 -7.71 -12.87 -12.39
C VAL A 58 -8.21 -12.47 -13.75
N GLU A 59 -8.03 -13.35 -14.73
CA GLU A 59 -8.45 -13.12 -16.11
C GLU A 59 -9.90 -13.56 -16.33
N VAL A 60 -10.72 -12.66 -16.90
CA VAL A 60 -12.13 -12.89 -17.21
C VAL A 60 -12.34 -12.70 -18.71
N VAL A 61 -12.18 -13.79 -19.46
CA VAL A 61 -12.18 -13.79 -20.92
C VAL A 61 -13.57 -13.39 -21.47
N GLY A 62 -13.57 -12.48 -22.45
CA GLY A 62 -14.78 -12.05 -23.16
C GLY A 62 -15.68 -11.09 -22.38
N GLN A 63 -15.28 -10.61 -21.21
CA GLN A 63 -16.09 -9.71 -20.37
C GLN A 63 -15.26 -8.51 -19.88
N GLU A 64 -14.89 -7.60 -20.80
CA GLU A 64 -14.03 -6.45 -20.51
C GLU A 64 -14.49 -5.59 -19.32
N PRO A 65 -15.80 -5.25 -19.15
CA PRO A 65 -16.23 -4.47 -17.99
C PRO A 65 -15.99 -5.19 -16.67
N ILE A 66 -16.17 -6.51 -16.65
CA ILE A 66 -15.96 -7.34 -15.45
C ILE A 66 -14.47 -7.51 -15.19
N GLN A 67 -13.65 -7.69 -16.24
CA GLN A 67 -12.19 -7.70 -16.11
C GLN A 67 -11.66 -6.42 -15.45
N GLN A 68 -12.16 -5.26 -15.89
CA GLN A 68 -11.78 -3.97 -15.33
C GLN A 68 -12.22 -3.85 -13.86
N ALA A 69 -13.47 -4.21 -13.55
CA ALA A 69 -13.99 -4.15 -12.18
C ALA A 69 -13.20 -5.07 -11.23
N THR A 70 -12.92 -6.30 -11.65
CA THR A 70 -12.12 -7.26 -10.87
C THR A 70 -10.71 -6.74 -10.60
N ARG A 71 -10.01 -6.26 -11.64
CA ARG A 71 -8.68 -5.66 -11.47
C ARG A 71 -8.72 -4.39 -10.62
N TRP A 72 -9.78 -3.58 -10.72
CA TRP A 72 -9.94 -2.43 -9.82
C TRP A 72 -10.04 -2.86 -8.35
N CYS A 73 -10.86 -3.86 -8.04
CA CYS A 73 -11.00 -4.39 -6.69
C CYS A 73 -9.67 -4.94 -6.15
N ILE A 74 -8.94 -5.73 -6.95
CA ILE A 74 -7.64 -6.29 -6.58
C ILE A 74 -6.61 -5.17 -6.37
N PHE A 75 -6.58 -4.16 -7.24
CA PHE A 75 -5.71 -3.01 -7.07
C PHE A 75 -5.98 -2.26 -5.76
N GLN A 76 -7.25 -2.10 -5.38
CA GLN A 76 -7.61 -1.49 -4.10
C GLN A 76 -7.14 -2.32 -2.89
N LEU A 77 -7.13 -3.66 -2.98
CA LEU A 77 -6.55 -4.52 -1.95
C LEU A 77 -5.04 -4.26 -1.79
N ALA A 78 -4.30 -4.12 -2.90
CA ALA A 78 -2.90 -3.68 -2.83
C ALA A 78 -2.76 -2.33 -2.10
N GLN A 79 -3.55 -1.32 -2.49
CA GLN A 79 -3.47 0.01 -1.88
C GLN A 79 -3.77 -0.02 -0.37
N ALA A 80 -4.73 -0.84 0.06
CA ALA A 80 -5.12 -0.94 1.46
C ALA A 80 -4.14 -1.76 2.33
N ALA A 81 -3.52 -2.81 1.77
CA ALA A 81 -2.82 -3.83 2.56
C ALA A 81 -1.29 -3.77 2.45
N ALA A 82 -0.72 -3.30 1.33
CA ALA A 82 0.71 -3.43 1.03
C ALA A 82 1.63 -2.76 2.06
N ARG A 83 1.15 -1.66 2.65
CA ARG A 83 1.85 -0.87 3.68
C ARG A 83 1.08 -0.86 5.00
N SER A 84 0.32 -1.93 5.29
CA SER A 84 -0.33 -2.08 6.59
C SER A 84 0.68 -2.06 7.74
N ASP A 85 1.93 -2.46 7.52
CA ASP A 85 3.06 -2.31 8.47
C ASP A 85 2.72 -2.77 9.91
N GLN A 86 1.89 -3.82 10.04
CA GLN A 86 1.36 -4.36 11.32
C GLN A 86 0.43 -3.41 12.10
N LEU A 87 -0.08 -2.36 11.45
CA LEU A 87 -1.06 -1.42 11.98
C LEU A 87 -2.51 -1.82 11.65
N GLY A 88 -2.71 -2.88 10.86
CA GLY A 88 -4.03 -3.39 10.45
C GLY A 88 -4.50 -2.85 9.10
N ILE A 89 -5.70 -3.26 8.69
CA ILE A 89 -6.34 -2.84 7.43
C ILE A 89 -7.75 -2.30 7.77
N ALA A 90 -7.93 -0.99 7.63
CA ALA A 90 -9.21 -0.36 7.95
C ALA A 90 -10.31 -0.75 6.94
N ALA A 91 -11.57 -0.73 7.37
CA ALA A 91 -12.73 -1.13 6.55
C ALA A 91 -12.87 -0.36 5.23
N LYS A 92 -12.35 0.87 5.15
CA LYS A 92 -12.29 1.69 3.92
C LYS A 92 -10.86 2.04 3.49
N GLY A 93 -9.87 1.27 3.92
CA GLY A 93 -8.47 1.62 3.76
C GLY A 93 -8.21 3.07 4.23
N VAL A 94 -7.48 3.83 3.42
CA VAL A 94 -7.23 5.27 3.64
C VAL A 94 -7.93 6.15 2.60
N THR A 95 -9.14 5.75 2.19
CA THR A 95 -9.87 6.39 1.06
C THR A 95 -11.01 7.32 1.47
N GLY A 96 -11.32 7.41 2.76
CA GLY A 96 -12.39 8.29 3.25
C GLY A 96 -12.62 8.14 4.76
N SER A 97 -13.54 8.95 5.29
CA SER A 97 -13.84 9.02 6.74
C SER A 97 -14.82 7.96 7.24
N GLY A 98 -15.50 7.23 6.35
CA GLY A 98 -16.48 6.23 6.76
C GLY A 98 -15.82 5.13 7.62
N TYR A 99 -16.49 4.77 8.72
CA TYR A 99 -15.96 3.88 9.76
C TYR A 99 -14.69 4.37 10.47
N GLU A 100 -14.29 5.63 10.29
CA GLU A 100 -13.24 6.32 11.07
C GLU A 100 -11.87 5.61 11.07
N GLY A 101 -11.59 4.76 10.08
CA GLY A 101 -10.37 3.96 10.04
C GLY A 101 -10.37 2.75 10.98
N HIS A 102 -11.53 2.38 11.53
CA HIS A 102 -11.65 1.23 12.43
C HIS A 102 -11.44 -0.11 11.72
N TYR A 103 -10.97 -1.05 12.54
CA TYR A 103 -10.69 -2.43 12.15
C TYR A 103 -11.82 -3.34 12.63
N PHE A 104 -12.34 -4.15 11.72
CA PHE A 104 -13.40 -5.12 11.99
C PHE A 104 -12.93 -6.52 11.67
N TRP A 105 -13.73 -7.53 12.01
CA TRP A 105 -13.56 -8.93 11.58
C TRP A 105 -13.43 -9.07 10.05
N ASP A 106 -13.83 -8.04 9.29
CA ASP A 106 -13.73 -7.96 7.84
C ASP A 106 -12.33 -8.25 7.30
N THR A 107 -11.28 -7.81 8.02
CA THR A 107 -9.89 -8.10 7.62
C THR A 107 -9.63 -9.61 7.67
N ASP A 108 -9.95 -10.24 8.78
CA ASP A 108 -9.66 -11.65 9.04
C ASP A 108 -10.51 -12.59 8.17
N VAL A 109 -11.76 -12.22 7.91
CA VAL A 109 -12.73 -13.07 7.20
C VAL A 109 -12.74 -12.84 5.69
N TYR A 110 -12.56 -11.61 5.20
CA TYR A 110 -12.65 -11.32 3.75
C TYR A 110 -11.31 -11.01 3.11
N VAL A 111 -10.42 -10.26 3.77
CA VAL A 111 -9.16 -9.79 3.17
C VAL A 111 -8.04 -10.82 3.31
N VAL A 112 -7.84 -11.37 4.51
CA VAL A 112 -6.76 -12.32 4.81
C VAL A 112 -6.82 -13.57 3.93
N PRO A 113 -7.99 -14.20 3.65
CA PRO A 113 -8.02 -15.37 2.75
C PRO A 113 -7.44 -15.08 1.37
N PHE A 114 -7.76 -13.94 0.76
CA PHE A 114 -7.16 -13.52 -0.50
C PHE A 114 -5.65 -13.37 -0.36
N LEU A 115 -5.18 -12.64 0.67
CA LEU A 115 -3.76 -12.40 0.88
C LEU A 115 -2.97 -13.67 1.21
N ILE A 116 -3.54 -14.66 1.90
CA ILE A 116 -2.85 -15.92 2.18
C ILE A 116 -2.47 -16.64 0.88
N HIS A 117 -3.31 -16.56 -0.14
CA HIS A 117 -3.07 -17.22 -1.43
C HIS A 117 -2.20 -16.41 -2.38
N THR A 118 -2.24 -15.08 -2.31
CA THR A 118 -1.55 -14.20 -3.28
C THR A 118 -0.30 -13.51 -2.72
N ASN A 119 -0.28 -13.20 -1.42
CA ASN A 119 0.84 -12.53 -0.76
C ASN A 119 0.92 -12.88 0.74
N PRO A 120 1.49 -14.05 1.10
CA PRO A 120 1.55 -14.52 2.49
C PRO A 120 2.25 -13.55 3.45
N GLY A 121 3.20 -12.74 2.95
CA GLY A 121 3.86 -11.70 3.74
C GLY A 121 2.89 -10.60 4.19
N MET A 122 2.02 -10.14 3.30
CA MET A 122 0.96 -9.18 3.61
C MET A 122 -0.09 -9.79 4.56
N ALA A 123 -0.50 -11.04 4.35
CA ALA A 123 -1.40 -11.74 5.28
C ALA A 123 -0.81 -11.82 6.70
N ARG A 124 0.46 -12.18 6.81
CA ARG A 124 1.16 -12.23 8.08
C ARG A 124 1.26 -10.87 8.76
N ASN A 125 1.49 -9.80 8.00
CA ASN A 125 1.48 -8.44 8.55
C ASN A 125 0.11 -8.03 9.07
N ALA A 126 -0.98 -8.38 8.36
CA ALA A 126 -2.35 -8.13 8.81
C ALA A 126 -2.68 -8.90 10.10
N LEU A 127 -2.25 -10.15 10.23
CA LEU A 127 -2.48 -10.95 11.44
C LEU A 127 -1.59 -10.52 12.62
N ARG A 128 -0.37 -10.03 12.37
CA ARG A 128 0.51 -9.50 13.43
C ARG A 128 -0.09 -8.30 14.15
N PHE A 129 -0.88 -7.48 13.45
CA PHE A 129 -1.64 -6.42 14.09
C PHE A 129 -2.54 -6.97 15.22
N ARG A 130 -3.22 -8.10 14.99
CA ARG A 130 -4.08 -8.74 16.01
C ARG A 130 -3.30 -9.25 17.21
N TYR A 131 -2.11 -9.79 16.98
CA TYR A 131 -1.24 -10.32 18.04
C TYR A 131 -0.64 -9.21 18.92
N ASN A 132 -0.34 -8.05 18.34
CA ASN A 132 0.31 -6.93 19.02
C ASN A 132 -0.67 -5.92 19.64
N LEU A 133 -1.98 -6.15 19.53
CA LEU A 133 -3.00 -5.28 20.15
C LEU A 133 -2.89 -5.28 21.68
#